data_AF-A0A535IVN3-F1
#
_entry.id   AF-A0A535IVN3-F1
#
_cell.length_a   1.000
_cell.length_b   1.000
_cell.length_c   1.000
_cell.angle_alpha   90.00
_cell.angle_beta   90.00
_cell.angle_gamma   90.00
#
_symmetry.space_group_name_H-M   'P 1'
#
loop_
_entity.id
_entity.type
_entity.pdbx_description
1 polymer ?
#
loop_
_entity_poly.entity_id
_entity_poly.type
_entity_poly.pdbx_seq_one_letter_code
_entity_poly.pdbx_strand_id
1 'polypeptide(L)'
;CVLPEKHPLVMRERIAVSLLAEEPFVLQSSQRGGGYYTQLMKLCLASGFSPNVIQEVTEMHTIVSLVAAGMGVSLVPLSARNIRSQGVAYRELEGTATLTEMAVAWPRASRSAIVQNFLMVARETATNST
;
A
#
# COMPACT_ATOMS: atom_id res chain seq x y z
N CYS A 1 1.01 2.29 -6.93
CA CYS A 1 -0.06 3.32 -6.98
C CYS A 1 -1.31 2.72 -7.60
N VAL A 2 -2.47 3.08 -7.08
CA VAL A 2 -3.78 2.81 -7.68
C VAL A 2 -4.35 4.14 -8.17
N LEU A 3 -4.85 4.12 -9.40
CA LEU A 3 -5.36 5.28 -10.15
C LEU A 3 -6.73 4.95 -10.73
N PRO A 4 -7.61 5.94 -10.98
CA PRO A 4 -8.76 5.73 -11.84
C PRO A 4 -8.33 5.23 -13.23
N GLU A 5 -9.08 4.34 -13.86
CA GLU A 5 -8.71 3.72 -15.14
C GLU A 5 -8.48 4.73 -16.28
N LYS A 6 -9.18 5.88 -16.24
CA LYS A 6 -9.07 6.96 -17.22
C LYS A 6 -8.03 8.02 -16.86
N HIS A 7 -7.26 7.81 -15.79
CA HIS A 7 -6.26 8.77 -15.35
C HIS A 7 -5.09 8.87 -16.34
N PRO A 8 -4.57 10.08 -16.68
CA PRO A 8 -3.51 10.24 -17.67
C PRO A 8 -2.25 9.40 -17.40
N LEU A 9 -1.88 9.26 -16.12
CA LEU A 9 -0.73 8.46 -15.69
C LEU A 9 -0.89 6.94 -15.90
N VAL A 10 -2.09 6.44 -16.25
CA VAL A 10 -2.33 5.03 -16.58
C VAL A 10 -1.48 4.60 -17.79
N MET A 11 -1.16 5.50 -18.71
CA MET A 11 -0.36 5.17 -19.90
C MET A 11 1.11 4.88 -19.59
N ARG A 12 1.59 5.21 -18.39
CA ARG A 12 2.95 4.87 -17.95
C ARG A 12 2.95 3.51 -17.29
N GLU A 13 3.98 2.71 -17.52
CA GLU A 13 4.18 1.42 -16.84
C GLU A 13 4.58 1.63 -15.37
N ARG A 14 5.47 2.60 -15.14
CA ARG A 14 5.95 3.06 -13.83
C ARG A 14 5.73 4.55 -13.70
N ILE A 15 5.48 5.02 -12.48
CA ILE A 15 5.24 6.44 -12.19
C ILE A 15 6.21 6.95 -11.14
N ALA A 16 6.85 8.09 -11.39
CA ALA A 16 7.51 8.85 -10.34
C ALA A 16 6.47 9.38 -9.36
N VAL A 17 6.74 9.29 -8.05
CA VAL A 17 5.82 9.74 -7.01
C VAL A 17 5.57 11.24 -7.08
N SER A 18 6.55 12.04 -7.52
CA SER A 18 6.43 13.48 -7.74
C SER A 18 5.33 13.86 -8.75
N LEU A 19 4.96 12.96 -9.67
CA LEU A 19 3.86 13.19 -10.61
C LEU A 19 2.48 13.21 -9.93
N LEU A 20 2.40 12.78 -8.66
CA LEU A 20 1.17 12.76 -7.88
C LEU A 20 1.02 14.01 -6.99
N ALA A 21 1.92 14.99 -7.08
CA ALA A 21 1.98 16.10 -6.13
C ALA A 21 0.68 16.93 -6.06
N GLU A 22 -0.01 17.07 -7.19
CA GLU A 22 -1.25 17.85 -7.31
C GLU A 22 -2.52 16.97 -7.23
N GLU A 23 -2.37 15.66 -7.04
CA GLU A 23 -3.51 14.75 -7.02
C GLU A 23 -4.20 14.73 -5.64
N PRO A 24 -5.54 14.58 -5.58
CA PRO A 24 -6.22 14.28 -4.34
C PRO A 24 -5.93 12.86 -3.87
N PHE A 25 -5.61 12.68 -2.59
CA PHE A 25 -5.29 11.38 -2.00
C PHE A 25 -6.44 10.82 -1.16
N VAL A 26 -6.72 9.53 -1.39
CA VAL A 26 -7.54 8.69 -0.50
C VAL A 26 -6.62 7.74 0.25
N LEU A 27 -6.52 7.87 1.57
CA LEU A 27 -5.54 7.14 2.37
C LEU A 27 -6.16 6.26 3.44
N GLN A 28 -5.39 5.27 3.89
CA GLN A 28 -5.72 4.54 5.10
C GLN A 28 -5.48 5.44 6.31
N SER A 29 -6.45 5.50 7.22
CA SER A 29 -6.34 6.32 8.44
C SER A 29 -5.19 5.85 9.34
N SER A 30 -4.54 6.82 9.96
CA SER A 30 -3.43 6.60 10.90
C SER A 30 -3.83 5.85 12.17
N GLN A 31 -5.13 5.76 12.49
CA GLN A 31 -5.65 5.17 13.72
C GLN A 31 -5.44 3.65 13.86
N ARG A 32 -5.17 2.91 12.78
CA ARG A 32 -5.00 1.43 12.79
C ARG A 32 -3.55 0.94 12.91
N GLY A 33 -2.61 1.83 13.17
CA GLY A 33 -1.19 1.53 13.18
C GLY A 33 -0.50 2.37 12.11
N GLY A 34 0.28 3.35 12.58
CA GLY A 34 0.82 4.40 11.72
C GLY A 34 1.92 3.98 10.77
N GLY A 35 2.35 2.71 10.73
CA GLY A 35 3.48 2.26 9.89
C GLY A 35 3.27 2.58 8.42
N TYR A 36 2.14 2.14 7.85
CA TYR A 36 1.80 2.37 6.46
C TYR A 36 1.63 3.86 6.13
N TYR A 37 0.79 4.55 6.90
CA TYR A 37 0.53 5.98 6.75
C TYR A 37 1.83 6.80 6.81
N THR A 38 2.69 6.53 7.79
CA THR A 38 3.97 7.22 7.97
C THR A 38 4.90 6.96 6.80
N GLN A 39 4.96 5.74 6.29
CA GLN A 39 5.81 5.38 5.15
C GLN A 39 5.34 6.07 3.87
N LEU A 40 4.03 6.19 3.67
CA LEU A 40 3.44 6.95 2.57
C LEU A 40 3.79 8.44 2.67
N MET A 41 3.57 9.06 3.84
CA MET A 41 3.92 10.46 4.08
C MET A 41 5.40 10.74 3.83
N LYS A 42 6.29 9.87 4.35
CA LYS A 42 7.75 9.97 4.12
C LYS A 42 8.10 9.90 2.64
N LEU A 43 7.43 9.02 1.90
CA LEU A 43 7.67 8.86 0.47
C LEU A 43 7.24 10.09 -0.33
N CYS A 44 6.06 10.66 -0.05
CA CYS A 44 5.63 11.91 -0.67
C CYS A 44 6.59 13.06 -0.33
N LEU A 45 6.98 13.18 0.95
CA LEU A 45 7.90 14.22 1.40
C LEU A 45 9.28 14.11 0.74
N ALA A 46 9.82 12.89 0.64
CA ALA A 46 11.07 12.63 -0.07
C ALA A 46 10.98 12.91 -1.58
N SER A 47 9.75 12.91 -2.12
CA SER A 47 9.45 13.28 -3.51
C SER A 47 9.12 14.76 -3.69
N GLY A 48 9.25 15.57 -2.63
CA GLY A 48 9.14 17.02 -2.68
C GLY A 48 7.75 17.60 -2.37
N PHE A 49 6.79 16.81 -1.87
CA PHE A 49 5.44 17.32 -1.57
C PHE A 49 4.80 16.67 -0.34
N SER A 50 3.79 17.34 0.22
CA SER A 50 2.85 16.74 1.17
C SER A 50 1.56 16.42 0.43
N PRO A 51 1.00 15.20 0.54
CA PRO A 51 -0.19 14.82 -0.21
C PRO A 51 -1.43 15.59 0.27
N ASN A 52 -2.28 16.00 -0.67
CA ASN A 52 -3.59 16.58 -0.37
C ASN A 52 -4.59 15.46 -0.01
N VAL A 53 -4.71 15.15 1.27
CA VAL A 53 -5.57 14.05 1.74
C VAL A 53 -7.02 14.52 1.82
N ILE A 54 -7.86 14.06 0.88
CA ILE A 54 -9.28 14.43 0.83
C ILE A 54 -10.19 13.45 1.59
N GLN A 55 -9.69 12.24 1.85
CA GLN A 55 -10.45 11.21 2.55
C GLN A 55 -9.52 10.24 3.26
N GLU A 56 -9.78 10.03 4.55
CA GLU A 56 -9.22 8.92 5.31
C GLU A 56 -10.25 7.81 5.46
N VAL A 57 -9.85 6.57 5.21
CA VAL A 57 -10.71 5.38 5.39
C VAL A 57 -9.96 4.28 6.12
N THR A 58 -10.70 3.30 6.62
CA THR A 58 -10.12 2.25 7.46
C THR A 58 -9.63 1.04 6.66
N GLU A 59 -10.37 0.65 5.62
CA GLU A 59 -10.18 -0.59 4.88
C GLU A 59 -9.61 -0.34 3.48
N MET A 60 -8.66 -1.17 3.07
CA MET A 60 -8.00 -1.06 1.76
C MET A 60 -8.97 -1.22 0.60
N HIS A 61 -9.99 -2.09 0.74
CA HIS A 61 -11.05 -2.24 -0.27
C HIS A 61 -11.80 -0.92 -0.50
N THR A 62 -12.06 -0.16 0.57
CA THR A 62 -12.72 1.13 0.46
C THR A 62 -11.85 2.13 -0.29
N ILE A 63 -10.53 2.15 -0.06
CA ILE A 63 -9.60 2.99 -0.84
C ILE A 63 -9.74 2.69 -2.33
N VAL A 64 -9.66 1.42 -2.71
CA VAL A 64 -9.75 1.00 -4.12
C VAL A 64 -11.10 1.40 -4.73
N SER A 65 -12.21 1.23 -4.00
CA SER A 65 -13.53 1.64 -4.48
C SER A 65 -13.69 3.15 -4.68
N LEU A 66 -13.12 3.98 -3.80
CA LEU A 66 -13.19 5.43 -3.93
C LEU A 66 -12.29 5.93 -5.08
N VAL A 67 -11.15 5.27 -5.31
CA VAL A 67 -10.30 5.52 -6.48
C VAL A 67 -11.01 5.09 -7.77
N ALA A 68 -11.70 3.94 -7.77
CA ALA A 68 -12.54 3.51 -8.90
C ALA A 68 -13.64 4.52 -9.23
N ALA A 69 -14.20 5.16 -8.20
CA ALA A 69 -15.19 6.23 -8.35
C ALA A 69 -14.60 7.57 -8.79
N GLY A 70 -13.28 7.67 -8.98
CA GLY A 70 -12.61 8.87 -9.46
C GLY A 70 -12.36 9.95 -8.41
N MET A 71 -12.47 9.64 -7.12
CA MET A 71 -12.24 10.64 -6.06
C MET A 71 -10.78 11.09 -5.96
N GLY A 72 -9.84 10.25 -6.39
CA GLY A 72 -8.42 10.58 -6.37
C GLY A 72 -7.53 9.36 -6.56
N VAL A 73 -6.32 9.42 -6.01
CA VAL A 73 -5.29 8.39 -6.13
C VAL A 73 -4.90 7.82 -4.77
N SER A 74 -4.19 6.70 -4.78
CA SER A 74 -3.55 6.21 -3.56
C SER A 74 -2.24 5.47 -3.86
N LEU A 75 -1.32 5.53 -2.91
CA LEU A 75 -0.24 4.56 -2.84
C LEU A 75 -0.80 3.36 -2.07
N VAL A 76 -0.45 2.14 -2.47
CA VAL A 76 -0.91 0.89 -1.87
C VAL A 76 0.21 -0.16 -1.94
N PRO A 77 0.30 -1.11 -0.99
CA PRO A 77 1.22 -2.25 -1.09
C PRO A 77 0.94 -3.09 -2.34
N LEU A 78 1.93 -3.84 -2.81
CA LEU A 78 1.79 -4.70 -4.00
C LEU A 78 0.63 -5.70 -3.87
N SER A 79 0.41 -6.24 -2.66
CA SER A 79 -0.68 -7.19 -2.37
C SER A 79 -2.07 -6.62 -2.63
N ALA A 80 -2.26 -5.29 -2.58
CA ALA A 80 -3.53 -4.66 -2.89
C ALA A 80 -3.93 -4.83 -4.36
N ARG A 81 -3.03 -5.24 -5.26
CA ARG A 81 -3.39 -5.65 -6.64
C ARG A 81 -4.35 -6.85 -6.68
N ASN A 82 -4.41 -7.64 -5.61
CA ASN A 82 -5.35 -8.75 -5.51
C ASN A 82 -6.80 -8.26 -5.29
N ILE A 83 -6.98 -7.00 -4.90
CA ILE A 83 -8.29 -6.35 -4.82
C ILE A 83 -8.68 -5.95 -6.24
N ARG A 84 -9.50 -6.77 -6.90
CA ARG A 84 -9.98 -6.46 -8.25
C ARG A 84 -11.20 -5.55 -8.17
N SER A 85 -11.11 -4.36 -8.75
CA SER A 85 -12.25 -3.48 -9.02
C SER A 85 -12.21 -3.06 -10.48
N GLN A 86 -13.36 -2.99 -11.13
CA GLN A 86 -13.46 -2.28 -12.41
C GLN A 86 -13.20 -0.78 -12.18
N GLY A 87 -12.65 -0.09 -13.17
CA GLY A 87 -12.41 1.36 -13.10
C GLY A 87 -11.13 1.79 -12.39
N VAL A 88 -10.21 0.87 -12.04
CA VAL A 88 -8.88 1.23 -11.53
C VAL A 88 -7.74 0.63 -12.34
N ALA A 89 -6.60 1.32 -12.35
CA ALA A 89 -5.34 0.81 -12.83
C ALA A 89 -4.29 0.82 -11.71
N TYR A 90 -3.49 -0.25 -11.64
CA TYR A 90 -2.34 -0.32 -10.75
C TYR A 90 -1.06 -0.03 -11.52
N ARG A 91 -0.23 0.89 -11.01
CA ARG A 91 1.09 1.22 -11.56
C ARG A 91 2.19 1.13 -10.53
N GLU A 92 3.35 0.64 -10.95
CA GLU A 92 4.54 0.59 -10.11
C GLU A 92 5.10 1.99 -9.93
N LEU A 93 5.80 2.18 -8.82
CA LEU A 93 6.47 3.44 -8.56
C LEU A 93 7.91 3.33 -9.08
N GLU A 94 8.42 4.42 -9.66
CA GLU A 94 9.84 4.52 -10.02
C GLU A 94 10.70 4.55 -8.75
N GLY A 95 11.89 3.95 -8.82
CA GLY A 95 12.93 4.11 -7.80
C GLY A 95 12.59 3.62 -6.39
N THR A 96 11.50 2.89 -6.19
CA THR A 96 11.03 2.53 -4.84
C THR A 96 10.79 1.04 -4.69
N ALA A 97 11.77 0.37 -4.08
CA ALA A 97 11.54 -0.85 -3.31
C ALA A 97 11.27 -0.46 -1.86
N THR A 98 10.20 0.31 -1.59
CA THR A 98 9.79 0.54 -0.21
C THR A 98 9.08 -0.73 0.26
N LEU A 99 9.85 -1.65 0.84
CA LEU A 99 9.33 -2.87 1.41
C LEU A 99 8.30 -2.49 2.48
N THR A 100 7.08 -2.99 2.32
CA THR A 100 6.17 -3.10 3.46
C THR A 100 6.67 -4.30 4.25
N GLU A 101 7.22 -4.09 5.44
CA GLU A 101 7.70 -5.19 6.27
C GLU A 101 6.51 -5.96 6.85
N MET A 102 6.49 -7.28 6.63
CA MET A 102 5.56 -8.18 7.30
C MET A 102 6.31 -8.90 8.42
N ALA A 103 5.79 -8.80 9.64
CA ALA A 103 6.36 -9.44 10.81
C ALA A 103 5.33 -10.34 11.49
N VAL A 104 5.82 -11.40 12.14
CA VAL A 104 5.02 -12.26 13.00
C VAL A 104 5.44 -11.97 14.45
N ALA A 105 4.48 -11.75 15.34
CA ALA A 105 4.72 -11.52 16.76
C ALA A 105 4.06 -12.62 17.59
N TRP A 106 4.77 -13.11 18.60
CA TRP A 106 4.28 -14.14 19.51
C TRP A 106 4.89 -13.95 20.92
N PRO A 107 4.23 -14.46 21.98
CA PRO A 107 4.80 -14.41 23.32
C PRO A 107 6.13 -15.17 23.38
N ARG A 108 7.18 -14.53 23.91
CA ARG A 108 8.53 -15.10 24.00
C ARG A 108 8.56 -16.45 24.74
N ALA A 109 7.70 -16.63 25.73
CA ALA A 109 7.62 -17.84 26.55
C ALA A 109 6.68 -18.93 25.97
N SER A 110 6.14 -18.74 24.75
CA SER A 110 5.20 -19.69 24.16
C SER A 110 5.85 -21.06 23.90
N ARG A 111 5.28 -22.11 24.50
CA ARG A 111 5.63 -23.52 24.26
C ARG A 111 4.62 -24.25 23.36
N SER A 112 3.67 -23.52 22.78
CA SER A 112 2.62 -24.12 21.94
C SER A 112 3.21 -24.71 20.66
N ALA A 113 2.95 -26.01 20.43
CA ALA A 113 3.33 -26.68 19.18
C ALA A 113 2.70 -26.00 17.95
N ILE A 114 1.48 -25.44 18.09
CA ILE A 114 0.81 -24.70 17.00
C ILE A 114 1.61 -23.46 16.61
N VAL A 115 2.11 -22.71 17.59
CA VAL A 115 2.93 -21.52 17.33
C VAL A 115 4.25 -21.92 16.65
N GLN A 116 4.92 -22.97 17.14
CA GLN A 116 6.17 -23.43 16.54
C GLN A 116 5.97 -23.91 15.09
N ASN A 117 4.91 -24.67 14.83
CA ASN A 117 4.57 -25.14 13.49
C ASN A 117 4.24 -23.97 12.55
N PHE A 118 3.47 -22.99 13.01
CA PHE A 118 3.18 -21.79 12.22
C PHE A 118 4.46 -21.00 11.89
N LEU A 119 5.36 -20.82 12.87
CA LEU A 119 6.62 -20.12 12.65
C LEU A 119 7.55 -20.84 11.68
N MET A 120 7.53 -22.18 11.67
CA MET A 120 8.26 -22.98 10.70
C MET A 120 7.78 -22.70 9.27
N VAL A 121 6.47 -22.85 9.03
CA VAL A 121 5.86 -22.57 7.72
C VAL A 121 6.06 -21.12 7.27
N ALA A 122 5.89 -20.16 8.20
CA ALA A 122 6.10 -18.75 7.90
C ALA A 122 7.56 -18.45 7.49
N ARG A 123 8.55 -19.09 8.13
CA ARG A 123 9.97 -18.95 7.77
C ARG A 123 10.27 -19.53 6.40
N GLU A 124 9.78 -20.74 6.11
CA GLU A 124 9.93 -21.39 4.80
C GLU A 124 9.32 -20.54 3.67
N THR A 125 8.13 -19.99 3.90
CA THR A 125 7.45 -19.14 2.91
C THR A 125 8.18 -17.81 2.70
N ALA A 126 8.75 -17.23 3.76
CA ALA A 126 9.53 -16.00 3.67
C ALA A 126 10.86 -16.17 2.90
N THR A 127 11.44 -17.38 2.90
CA THR A 127 12.68 -17.67 2.15
C THR A 127 12.44 -18.02 0.68
N ASN A 128 11.25 -18.51 0.33
CA ASN A 128 10.89 -18.91 -1.04
C ASN A 128 10.31 -17.77 -1.91
N SER A 129 10.16 -16.55 -1.37
CA SER A 129 9.52 -15.42 -2.06
C SER A 129 10.53 -14.47 -2.75
N THR A 130 11.61 -15.01 -3.33
CA THR A 130 12.63 -14.22 -4.07
C THR A 130 12.36 -14.24 -5.57
#